data_AF-A0A6N2R4T7-F1
#
_entry.id   AF-A0A6N2R4T7-F1
#
_cell.length_a   1.000
_cell.length_b   1.000
_cell.length_c   1.000
_cell.angle_alpha   90.00
_cell.angle_beta   90.00
_cell.angle_gamma   90.00
#
_symmetry.space_group_name_H-M   'P 1'
#
loop_
_entity.id
_entity.type
_entity.pdbx_description
1 polymer ?
#
loop_
_entity_poly.entity_id
_entity_poly.type
_entity_poly.pdbx_seq_one_letter_code
_entity_poly.pdbx_strand_id
1 'polypeptide(L)' 'MKRYYANLLGTWTDITTAGTVENRDTQTYFEENLTYQDGAHTPECYKYGYVNVQYNGKNYRIDPACIQIVEE' A
#
# COMPACT_ATOMS: atom_id res chain seq x y z
N MET A 1 8.91 -12.79 6.58
CA MET A 1 7.64 -12.08 6.93
C MET A 1 7.54 -10.82 6.07
N LYS A 2 6.35 -10.41 5.59
CA LYS A 2 6.25 -9.20 4.75
C LYS A 2 6.24 -7.93 5.60
N ARG A 3 7.00 -6.92 5.17
CA ARG A 3 6.94 -5.55 5.70
C ARG A 3 6.44 -4.61 4.61
N TYR A 4 5.66 -3.62 5.01
CA TYR A 4 5.00 -2.69 4.12
C TYR A 4 5.46 -1.27 4.46
N TYR A 5 6.07 -0.59 3.49
CA TYR A 5 6.55 0.78 3.62
C TYR A 5 5.81 1.69 2.65
N ALA A 6 5.44 2.87 3.13
CA ALA A 6 4.89 3.94 2.31
C ALA A 6 5.82 5.16 2.33
N ASN A 7 6.09 5.75 1.17
CA ASN A 7 6.79 7.03 1.09
C ASN A 7 5.79 8.17 1.39
N LEU A 8 5.82 8.66 2.62
CA LEU A 8 4.95 9.74 3.08
C LEU A 8 5.73 11.06 3.01
N LEU A 9 5.52 11.83 1.93
CA LEU A 9 6.18 13.13 1.70
C LEU A 9 7.72 13.06 1.75
N GLY A 10 8.31 12.06 1.10
CA GLY A 10 9.75 11.86 1.03
C GLY A 10 10.32 10.94 2.10
N THR A 11 9.51 10.49 3.07
CA THR A 11 9.96 9.61 4.16
C THR A 11 9.35 8.22 4.04
N TRP A 12 10.18 7.21 3.80
CA TRP A 12 9.76 5.81 3.85
C TRP A 12 9.40 5.42 5.29
N THR A 13 8.13 5.15 5.50
CA THR A 13 7.53 4.91 6.82
C THR A 13 7.01 3.48 6.85
N ASP A 14 7.38 2.70 7.87
CA ASP A 14 6.80 1.37 8.11
C ASP A 14 5.33 1.53 8.52
N ILE A 15 4.44 1.00 7.69
CA ILE A 15 2.99 1.02 7.90
C ILE A 15 2.43 -0.36 8.24
N THR A 16 3.29 -1.37 8.44
CA THR A 16 2.89 -2.78 8.64
C THR A 16 1.85 -2.95 9.75
N THR A 17 2.01 -2.28 10.89
CA THR A 17 1.09 -2.39 12.05
C THR A 17 0.43 -1.08 12.45
N ALA A 18 1.00 0.06 12.07
CA ALA A 18 0.57 1.38 12.51
C ALA A 18 -0.20 2.16 11.43
N GLY A 19 -0.31 1.63 10.22
CA GLY A 19 -1.04 2.25 9.12
C GLY A 19 -2.16 1.36 8.58
N THR A 20 -3.07 1.99 7.84
CA THR A 20 -4.10 1.32 7.05
C THR A 20 -4.03 1.76 5.60
N VAL A 21 -4.50 0.90 4.69
CA VAL A 21 -4.60 1.17 3.25
C VAL A 21 -6.05 1.01 2.84
N GLU A 22 -6.62 2.03 2.18
CA GLU A 22 -8.05 2.11 1.86
C GLU A 22 -8.97 1.83 3.06
N ASN A 23 -8.60 2.33 4.25
CA ASN A 23 -9.28 2.10 5.54
C ASN A 23 -9.28 0.63 6.02
N ARG A 24 -8.37 -0.20 5.51
CA ARG A 24 -8.20 -1.60 5.90
C ARG A 24 -6.81 -1.83 6.47
N ASP A 25 -6.68 -2.85 7.32
CA ASP A 25 -5.36 -3.32 7.77
C ASP A 25 -4.41 -3.51 6.58
N THR A 26 -3.17 -3.06 6.72
CA THR A 26 -2.21 -2.97 5.61
C THR A 26 -1.90 -4.35 5.03
N GLN A 27 -1.62 -5.34 5.87
CA GLN A 27 -1.31 -6.69 5.42
C GLN A 27 -2.51 -7.31 4.72
N THR A 28 -3.68 -7.24 5.36
CA THR A 28 -4.94 -7.75 4.82
C THR A 28 -5.26 -7.16 3.44
N TYR A 29 -5.10 -5.84 3.28
CA TYR A 29 -5.37 -5.15 2.02
C TYR A 29 -4.49 -5.69 0.89
N PHE A 30 -3.18 -5.75 1.08
CA PHE A 30 -2.27 -6.18 0.02
C PHE A 30 -2.36 -7.68 -0.27
N GLU A 31 -2.57 -8.53 0.74
CA GLU A 31 -2.74 -9.97 0.50
C GLU A 31 -3.97 -10.28 -0.36
N GLU A 32 -5.05 -9.52 -0.20
CA GLU A 32 -6.27 -9.70 -0.99
C GLU A 32 -6.23 -9.01 -2.37
N ASN A 33 -5.52 -7.87 -2.48
CA ASN A 33 -5.62 -6.99 -3.65
C ASN A 33 -4.34 -6.92 -4.50
N LEU A 34 -3.24 -7.53 -4.09
CA LEU A 34 -2.05 -7.70 -4.94
C LEU A 34 -2.26 -8.87 -5.92
N THR A 35 -3.35 -8.79 -6.69
CA THR A 35 -3.78 -9.79 -7.67
C THR A 35 -3.92 -9.11 -9.04
N TYR A 36 -3.69 -9.88 -10.10
CA TYR A 36 -3.78 -9.39 -11.48
C TYR A 36 -4.99 -10.04 -12.14
N GLN A 37 -5.83 -9.24 -12.79
CA GLN A 37 -6.85 -9.76 -13.69
C GLN A 37 -6.20 -10.30 -14.97
N ASP A 38 -6.87 -11.20 -15.68
CA ASP A 38 -6.34 -11.80 -16.91
C ASP A 38 -5.95 -10.72 -17.93
N GLY A 39 -4.67 -10.71 -18.32
CA GLY A 39 -4.10 -9.74 -19.26
C GLY A 39 -3.80 -8.36 -18.67
N ALA A 40 -4.00 -8.12 -17.38
CA ALA A 40 -3.65 -6.86 -16.73
C ALA A 40 -2.16 -6.77 -16.40
N HIS A 41 -1.57 -5.59 -16.63
CA HIS A 41 -0.20 -5.26 -16.21
C HIS A 41 -0.15 -4.52 -14.87
N THR A 42 -1.31 -4.13 -14.34
CA THR A 42 -1.45 -3.40 -13.07
C THR A 42 -2.26 -4.28 -12.11
N PRO A 43 -1.80 -4.50 -10.86
CA PRO A 43 -2.56 -5.25 -9.88
C PRO A 43 -3.78 -4.45 -9.40
N GLU A 44 -4.77 -5.15 -8.87
CA GLU A 44 -6.05 -4.59 -8.41
C GLU A 44 -5.85 -3.47 -7.37
N CYS A 45 -4.89 -3.62 -6.46
CA CYS A 45 -4.53 -2.60 -5.46
C CYS A 45 -4.06 -1.27 -6.06
N TYR A 46 -3.65 -1.22 -7.33
CA TYR A 46 -3.12 -0.03 -8.00
C TYR A 46 -3.97 0.46 -9.17
N LYS A 47 -5.16 -0.13 -9.38
CA LYS A 47 -6.01 0.14 -10.55
C LYS A 47 -6.49 1.59 -10.70
N TYR A 48 -6.47 2.37 -9.61
CA TYR A 48 -6.90 3.77 -9.60
C TYR A 48 -5.75 4.78 -9.76
N GLY A 49 -4.50 4.32 -9.92
CA GLY A 49 -3.33 5.19 -10.07
C GLY A 49 -2.93 5.96 -8.80
N TYR A 50 -3.53 5.62 -7.65
CA TYR A 50 -3.11 6.09 -6.33
C TYR A 50 -3.43 5.02 -5.28
N VAL A 51 -2.81 5.17 -4.12
CA VAL A 51 -3.06 4.37 -2.92
C VAL A 51 -3.37 5.33 -1.77
N ASN A 52 -4.50 5.13 -1.09
CA ASN A 52 -4.85 5.93 0.08
C ASN A 52 -4.31 5.27 1.35
N VAL A 53 -3.29 5.87 1.95
CA VAL A 53 -2.65 5.41 3.19
C VAL A 53 -3.09 6.30 4.35
N GLN A 54 -3.54 5.71 5.45
CA GLN A 54 -3.80 6.42 6.69
C GLN A 54 -2.72 6.08 7.71
N TYR A 55 -2.06 7.11 8.23
CA TYR A 55 -0.98 6.95 9.20
C TYR A 55 -0.94 8.16 10.15
N ASN A 56 -0.89 7.88 11.45
CA ASN A 56 -0.83 8.89 12.51
C ASN A 56 -1.90 10.01 12.38
N GLY A 57 -3.16 9.61 12.17
CA GLY A 57 -4.31 10.53 12.07
C GLY A 57 -4.36 11.36 10.78
N LYS A 58 -3.52 11.06 9.78
CA LYS A 58 -3.47 11.75 8.49
C LYS A 58 -3.75 10.79 7.34
N ASN A 59 -4.36 11.31 6.28
CA ASN A 59 -4.62 10.59 5.03
C ASN A 59 -3.64 11.08 3.96
N TYR A 60 -2.97 10.15 3.31
CA TYR A 60 -2.03 10.39 2.22
C TYR A 60 -2.55 9.68 0.97
N ARG A 61 -2.67 10.40 -0.13
CA ARG A 61 -2.87 9.80 -1.45
C ARG A 61 -1.52 9.81 -2.15
N ILE A 62 -0.95 8.63 -2.31
CA ILE A 62 0.40 8.47 -2.87
C ILE A 62 0.34 7.67 -4.16
N ASP A 63 1.33 7.88 -5.03
CA ASP A 63 1.51 7.06 -6.23
C ASP A 63 1.82 5.61 -5.84
N PRO A 64 1.38 4.59 -6.59
CA PRO A 64 1.73 3.18 -6.33
C PRO A 64 3.23 2.92 -6.19
N ALA A 65 4.10 3.65 -6.91
CA ALA A 65 5.55 3.53 -6.78
C ALA A 65 6.09 3.96 -5.40
N CYS A 66 5.27 4.66 -4.61
CA CYS A 66 5.56 5.03 -3.23
C CYS A 66 5.18 3.93 -2.21
N ILE A 67 4.84 2.72 -2.66
CA ILE A 67 4.67 1.54 -1.81
C ILE A 67 5.84 0.57 -2.04
N GLN A 68 6.42 0.07 -0.95
CA GLN A 68 7.40 -1.02 -0.98
C GLN A 68 6.92 -2.16 -0.09
N ILE A 69 6.91 -3.37 -0.65
CA ILE A 69 6.65 -4.62 0.06
C ILE A 69 7.95 -5.42 0.03
N VAL A 70 8.51 -5.72 1.19
CA VAL A 70 9.77 -6.48 1.31
C VAL A 70 9.54 -7.76 2.09
N GLU A 71 10.18 -8.83 1.63
CA GLU A 71 10.24 -10.12 2.32
C GLU A 71 11.58 -10.25 3.04
N GLU A 72 11.52 -10.54 4.34
CA GLU A 72 12.63 -11.12 5.12
C GLU A 72 12.60 -12.65 5.05
#